data_AF-A0A7S4BF48-F1
#
_entry.id   AF-A0A7S4BF48-F1
#
_cell.length_a   1.000
_cell.length_b   1.000
_cell.length_c   1.000
_cell.angle_alpha   90.00
_cell.angle_beta   90.00
_cell.angle_gamma   90.00
#
_symmetry.space_group_name_H-M   'P 1'
#
loop_
_entity.id
_entity.type
_entity.pdbx_description
1 polymer ?
#
loop_
_entity_poly.entity_id
_entity_poly.type
_entity_poly.pdbx_seq_one_letter_code
_entity_poly.pdbx_strand_id
1 'polypeptide(L)'
;EGVAVSPRADVDPVRFVYFIGIGARPWAFQVLSRLIYALYSPTHLFLIHVDVKAKAEIVDEILKIDAQYPNVHTLRTRRLVQWGMWSMVAIMLDAISSLLSADFDFDFLINLSDADLALRTDAEMRSFFNRLHGRSMINVHEGGGPELIEANKFIDAHTIVECGGYGFVVANKTAQTFPMTAGCCVGRSGPAAFAELPLSKHPVLHTLAIHTGSQWVSIARNFCEHLLHGPHAHALISAFERRLVPDEAFVQTAVMHSPYKQTLLNHNMRWIYWPHQDGNAHEYWDRVGAGGRDFVGGPKVL
;
A
#
# COMPACT_ATOMS: atom_id res chain seq x y z
N GLU A 1 -16.08 4.34 -16.26
CA GLU A 1 -15.47 4.25 -17.61
C GLU A 1 -15.89 2.97 -18.34
N GLY A 2 -17.19 2.70 -18.50
CA GLY A 2 -17.64 1.42 -19.06
C GLY A 2 -17.52 0.20 -18.13
N VAL A 3 -16.91 0.36 -16.95
CA VAL A 3 -16.89 -0.64 -15.87
C VAL A 3 -18.31 -1.03 -15.48
N ALA A 4 -18.60 -2.34 -15.48
CA ALA A 4 -19.88 -2.91 -15.10
C ALA A 4 -19.67 -4.06 -14.12
N VAL A 5 -20.30 -3.97 -12.95
CA VAL A 5 -20.36 -5.05 -11.97
C VAL A 5 -21.79 -5.60 -11.90
N SER A 6 -21.92 -6.91 -11.68
CA SER A 6 -23.23 -7.51 -11.47
C SER A 6 -23.88 -6.99 -10.18
N PRO A 7 -25.24 -6.95 -10.12
CA PRO A 7 -25.97 -6.66 -8.90
C PRO A 7 -25.54 -7.60 -7.76
N ARG A 8 -25.66 -7.11 -6.52
CA ARG A 8 -25.52 -7.95 -5.33
C ARG A 8 -26.64 -9.00 -5.34
N ALA A 9 -26.36 -10.22 -4.88
CA ALA A 9 -27.44 -11.19 -4.67
C ALA A 9 -28.33 -10.73 -3.51
N ASP A 10 -29.63 -11.09 -3.53
CA ASP A 10 -30.64 -10.69 -2.54
C ASP A 10 -30.32 -11.14 -1.09
N VAL A 11 -29.37 -12.08 -0.93
CA VAL A 11 -28.86 -12.53 0.37
C VAL A 11 -27.37 -12.17 0.43
N ASP A 12 -27.11 -10.94 0.90
CA ASP A 12 -25.81 -10.26 1.07
C ASP A 12 -24.57 -11.10 0.77
N PRO A 13 -23.87 -10.85 -0.34
CA PRO A 13 -22.47 -11.15 -0.47
C PRO A 13 -21.75 -9.80 -0.56
N VAL A 14 -21.17 -9.34 0.55
CA VAL A 14 -20.21 -8.25 0.62
C VAL A 14 -19.47 -8.01 -0.69
N ARG A 15 -19.44 -6.76 -1.15
CA ARG A 15 -18.76 -6.38 -2.39
C ARG A 15 -17.37 -5.87 -2.08
N PHE A 16 -16.37 -6.52 -2.65
CA PHE A 16 -14.99 -6.11 -2.55
C PHE A 16 -14.57 -5.23 -3.73
N VAL A 17 -13.73 -4.25 -3.43
CA VAL A 17 -12.83 -3.64 -4.40
C VAL A 17 -11.43 -4.15 -4.11
N TYR A 18 -10.86 -4.95 -5.02
CA TYR A 18 -9.46 -5.32 -4.97
C TYR A 18 -8.65 -4.24 -5.67
N PHE A 19 -7.94 -3.42 -4.91
CA PHE A 19 -7.01 -2.44 -5.44
C PHE A 19 -5.64 -3.07 -5.60
N ILE A 20 -5.16 -3.22 -6.83
CA ILE A 20 -3.95 -3.97 -7.15
C ILE A 20 -2.90 -3.02 -7.73
N GLY A 21 -1.80 -2.82 -7.00
CA GLY A 21 -0.64 -2.06 -7.48
C GLY A 21 0.30 -2.94 -8.29
N ILE A 22 0.53 -2.58 -9.56
CA ILE A 22 1.41 -3.30 -10.49
C ILE A 22 2.70 -2.51 -10.68
N GLY A 23 3.83 -3.13 -10.30
CA GLY A 23 5.16 -2.58 -10.49
C GLY A 23 5.76 -2.92 -11.85
N ALA A 24 7.09 -2.85 -11.94
CA ALA A 24 7.84 -3.14 -13.16
C ALA A 24 8.31 -4.61 -13.30
N ARG A 25 7.75 -5.54 -12.53
CA ARG A 25 8.18 -6.94 -12.55
C ARG A 25 7.77 -7.60 -13.87
N PRO A 26 8.67 -8.35 -14.56
CA PRO A 26 8.34 -8.99 -15.83
C PRO A 26 7.18 -9.98 -15.78
N TRP A 27 6.88 -10.54 -14.60
CA TRP A 27 5.83 -11.53 -14.39
C TRP A 27 4.55 -10.97 -13.73
N ALA A 28 4.42 -9.64 -13.64
CA ALA A 28 3.33 -9.01 -12.92
C ALA A 28 1.95 -9.36 -13.50
N PHE A 29 1.82 -9.45 -14.82
CA PHE A 29 0.57 -9.77 -15.49
C PHE A 29 0.13 -11.24 -15.27
N GLN A 30 1.07 -12.19 -15.10
CA GLN A 30 0.75 -13.56 -14.73
C GLN A 30 0.24 -13.64 -13.28
N VAL A 31 0.82 -12.88 -12.36
CA VAL A 31 0.35 -12.82 -10.98
C VAL A 31 -1.03 -12.18 -10.91
N LEU A 32 -1.24 -11.06 -11.61
CA LEU A 32 -2.57 -10.44 -11.74
C LEU A 32 -3.60 -11.43 -12.28
N SER A 33 -3.29 -12.14 -13.38
CA SER A 33 -4.19 -13.13 -13.96
C SER A 33 -4.57 -14.22 -12.96
N ARG A 34 -3.62 -14.68 -12.15
CA ARG A 34 -3.86 -15.69 -11.10
C ARG A 34 -4.71 -15.15 -9.95
N LEU A 35 -4.47 -13.91 -9.53
CA LEU A 35 -5.27 -13.24 -8.50
C LEU A 35 -6.71 -13.07 -8.96
N ILE A 36 -6.92 -12.57 -10.18
CA ILE A 36 -8.25 -12.46 -10.78
C ILE A 36 -8.87 -13.85 -10.82
N TYR A 37 -8.21 -14.86 -11.40
CA TYR A 37 -8.76 -16.22 -11.46
C TYR A 37 -9.19 -16.77 -10.09
N ALA A 38 -8.40 -16.58 -9.04
CA ALA A 38 -8.69 -17.10 -7.71
C ALA A 38 -9.81 -16.34 -6.97
N LEU A 39 -9.94 -15.04 -7.21
CA LEU A 39 -10.83 -14.13 -6.46
C LEU A 39 -12.03 -13.65 -7.27
N TYR A 40 -12.13 -14.03 -8.54
CA TYR A 40 -13.13 -13.48 -9.46
C TYR A 40 -14.54 -13.76 -8.97
N SER A 41 -15.28 -12.69 -8.80
CA SER A 41 -16.74 -12.69 -8.77
C SER A 41 -17.20 -11.52 -9.64
N PRO A 42 -18.26 -11.68 -10.46
CA PRO A 42 -18.79 -10.58 -11.26
C PRO A 42 -19.37 -9.45 -10.39
N THR A 43 -19.60 -9.68 -9.09
CA THR A 43 -20.09 -8.68 -8.14
C THR A 43 -18.98 -7.78 -7.61
N HIS A 44 -17.71 -8.19 -7.68
CA HIS A 44 -16.56 -7.43 -7.18
C HIS A 44 -15.94 -6.57 -8.26
N LEU A 45 -15.13 -5.59 -7.86
CA LEU A 45 -14.34 -4.78 -8.77
C LEU A 45 -12.85 -5.04 -8.56
N PHE A 46 -12.13 -5.25 -9.66
CA PHE A 46 -10.66 -5.30 -9.66
C PHE A 46 -10.15 -4.00 -10.26
N LEU A 47 -9.57 -3.15 -9.42
CA LEU A 47 -9.07 -1.84 -9.82
C LEU A 47 -7.54 -1.85 -9.82
N ILE A 48 -6.96 -1.69 -10.99
CA ILE A 48 -5.54 -1.91 -11.23
C ILE A 48 -4.84 -0.56 -11.40
N HIS A 49 -3.79 -0.33 -10.63
CA HIS A 49 -2.82 0.73 -10.91
C HIS A 49 -1.59 0.11 -11.57
N VAL A 50 -1.09 0.72 -12.63
CA VAL A 50 0.18 0.31 -13.26
C VAL A 50 1.19 1.44 -13.16
N ASP A 51 2.30 1.19 -12.46
CA ASP A 51 3.40 2.15 -12.28
C ASP A 51 3.86 2.69 -13.64
N VAL A 52 4.17 3.99 -13.70
CA VAL A 52 4.78 4.63 -14.88
C VAL A 52 6.08 3.94 -15.30
N LYS A 53 6.80 3.32 -14.35
CA LYS A 53 8.02 2.55 -14.63
C LYS A 53 7.81 1.22 -15.33
N ALA A 54 6.59 0.69 -15.36
CA ALA A 54 6.32 -0.57 -16.03
C ALA A 54 6.61 -0.44 -17.53
N LYS A 55 7.30 -1.42 -18.11
CA LYS A 55 7.59 -1.47 -19.54
C LYS A 55 6.29 -1.59 -20.34
N ALA A 56 6.31 -1.13 -21.58
CA ALA A 56 5.14 -1.13 -22.46
C ALA A 56 4.51 -2.52 -22.59
N GLU A 57 5.32 -3.57 -22.67
CA GLU A 57 4.85 -4.95 -22.81
C GLU A 57 4.03 -5.39 -21.58
N ILE A 58 4.42 -4.95 -20.38
CA ILE A 58 3.65 -5.22 -19.16
C ILE A 58 2.31 -4.50 -19.24
N VAL A 59 2.32 -3.21 -19.58
CA VAL A 59 1.09 -2.41 -19.69
C VAL A 59 0.12 -3.02 -20.71
N ASP A 60 0.62 -3.44 -21.87
CA ASP A 60 -0.18 -4.05 -22.93
C ASP A 60 -0.84 -5.36 -22.47
N GLU A 61 -0.12 -6.23 -21.75
CA GLU A 61 -0.69 -7.45 -21.19
C GLU A 61 -1.76 -7.17 -20.12
N ILE A 62 -1.54 -6.17 -19.25
CA ILE A 62 -2.54 -5.76 -18.25
C ILE A 62 -3.81 -5.22 -18.94
N LEU A 63 -3.67 -4.40 -19.99
CA LEU A 63 -4.81 -3.88 -20.74
C LEU A 63 -5.57 -4.96 -21.50
N LYS A 64 -4.88 -6.03 -21.97
CA LYS A 64 -5.54 -7.21 -22.52
C LYS A 64 -6.35 -7.96 -21.47
N ILE A 65 -5.88 -8.02 -20.22
CA ILE A 65 -6.62 -8.63 -19.10
C ILE A 65 -7.83 -7.77 -18.73
N ASP A 66 -7.66 -6.46 -18.61
CA ASP A 66 -8.72 -5.48 -18.39
C ASP A 66 -9.87 -5.66 -19.40
N ALA A 67 -9.54 -5.70 -20.70
CA ALA A 67 -10.52 -5.86 -21.77
C ALA A 67 -11.29 -7.20 -21.76
N GLN A 68 -10.82 -8.23 -21.03
CA GLN A 68 -11.48 -9.53 -20.97
C GLN A 68 -12.68 -9.58 -20.00
N TYR A 69 -12.75 -8.65 -19.05
CA TYR A 69 -13.75 -8.70 -17.98
C TYR A 69 -14.44 -7.35 -17.79
N PRO A 70 -15.77 -7.31 -17.64
CA PRO A 70 -16.49 -6.05 -17.47
C PRO A 70 -16.20 -5.34 -16.12
N ASN A 71 -15.72 -6.08 -15.13
CA ASN A 71 -15.47 -5.65 -13.77
C ASN A 71 -13.98 -5.68 -13.36
N VAL A 72 -13.09 -5.76 -14.35
CA VAL A 72 -11.67 -5.45 -14.19
C VAL A 72 -11.45 -4.09 -14.85
N HIS A 73 -10.63 -3.24 -14.23
CA HIS A 73 -10.40 -1.90 -14.76
C HIS A 73 -9.03 -1.36 -14.38
N THR A 74 -8.29 -0.85 -15.36
CA THR A 74 -7.02 -0.15 -15.14
C THR A 74 -7.26 1.34 -14.97
N LEU A 75 -6.76 1.91 -13.87
CA LEU A 75 -6.79 3.34 -13.62
C LEU A 75 -6.02 4.10 -14.71
N ARG A 76 -6.66 5.14 -15.26
CA ARG A 76 -6.00 6.06 -16.21
C ARG A 76 -4.85 6.81 -15.58
N THR A 77 -5.03 7.25 -14.33
CA THR A 77 -3.99 7.94 -13.58
C THR A 77 -2.93 6.94 -13.16
N ARG A 78 -1.76 7.06 -13.78
CA ARG A 78 -0.57 6.31 -13.41
C ARG A 78 0.37 7.24 -12.64
N ARG A 79 0.99 6.69 -11.60
CA ARG A 79 1.98 7.39 -10.78
C ARG A 79 3.32 6.68 -10.92
N LEU A 80 4.37 7.46 -10.78
CA LEU A 80 5.74 6.99 -10.70
C LEU A 80 6.01 6.61 -9.24
N VAL A 81 5.88 5.32 -8.90
CA VAL A 81 5.78 4.87 -7.50
C VAL A 81 7.14 4.52 -6.89
N GLN A 82 7.64 5.31 -5.94
CA GLN A 82 8.84 4.99 -5.20
C GLN A 82 8.52 4.11 -3.98
N TRP A 83 9.25 3.00 -3.85
CA TRP A 83 9.21 2.15 -2.66
C TRP A 83 9.53 2.95 -1.39
N GLY A 84 8.72 2.79 -0.35
CA GLY A 84 8.86 3.47 0.94
C GLY A 84 8.54 4.97 0.92
N MET A 85 7.89 5.50 -0.12
CA MET A 85 7.55 6.93 -0.22
C MET A 85 6.05 7.15 -0.37
N TRP A 86 5.66 8.43 -0.36
CA TRP A 86 4.27 8.85 -0.42
C TRP A 86 3.51 8.31 -1.64
N SER A 87 4.18 8.19 -2.79
CA SER A 87 3.53 7.67 -4.00
C SER A 87 2.91 6.27 -3.81
N MET A 88 3.39 5.43 -2.89
CA MET A 88 2.72 4.16 -2.54
C MET A 88 1.36 4.35 -1.88
N VAL A 89 1.22 5.38 -1.03
CA VAL A 89 -0.07 5.74 -0.42
C VAL A 89 -0.95 6.48 -1.43
N ALA A 90 -0.35 7.36 -2.23
CA ALA A 90 -1.07 8.21 -3.18
C ALA A 90 -1.86 7.40 -4.21
N ILE A 91 -1.35 6.27 -4.69
CA ILE A 91 -2.08 5.42 -5.65
C ILE A 91 -3.35 4.82 -5.04
N MET A 92 -3.33 4.47 -3.75
CA MET A 92 -4.51 3.98 -3.04
C MET A 92 -5.52 5.12 -2.82
N LEU A 93 -5.05 6.32 -2.49
CA LEU A 93 -5.92 7.50 -2.35
C LEU A 93 -6.55 7.92 -3.68
N ASP A 94 -5.84 7.83 -4.80
CA ASP A 94 -6.38 8.06 -6.14
C ASP A 94 -7.47 7.04 -6.48
N ALA A 95 -7.25 5.77 -6.13
CA ALA A 95 -8.23 4.69 -6.30
C ALA A 95 -9.49 4.96 -5.47
N ILE A 96 -9.34 5.29 -4.18
CA ILE A 96 -10.45 5.67 -3.29
C ILE A 96 -11.20 6.87 -3.86
N SER A 97 -10.48 7.91 -4.28
CA SER A 97 -11.07 9.13 -4.83
C SER A 97 -11.91 8.83 -6.07
N SER A 98 -11.41 7.97 -6.95
CA SER A 98 -12.11 7.54 -8.16
C SER A 98 -13.37 6.73 -7.85
N LEU A 99 -13.30 5.81 -6.88
CA LEU A 99 -14.45 5.01 -6.43
C LEU A 99 -15.55 5.88 -5.80
N LEU A 100 -15.18 6.81 -4.92
CA LEU A 100 -16.13 7.70 -4.24
C LEU A 100 -16.73 8.74 -5.20
N SER A 101 -15.92 9.30 -6.11
CA SER A 101 -16.41 10.24 -7.13
C SER A 101 -17.40 9.59 -8.11
N ALA A 102 -17.26 8.29 -8.35
CA ALA A 102 -18.19 7.51 -9.16
C ALA A 102 -19.41 7.00 -8.38
N ASP A 103 -19.51 7.34 -7.09
CA ASP A 103 -20.47 6.77 -6.13
C ASP A 103 -20.56 5.24 -6.23
N PHE A 104 -19.40 4.59 -6.38
CA PHE A 104 -19.36 3.14 -6.48
C PHE A 104 -19.80 2.54 -5.14
N ASP A 105 -20.78 1.65 -5.22
CA ASP A 105 -21.28 0.90 -4.06
C ASP A 105 -20.33 -0.29 -3.81
N PHE A 106 -19.65 -0.30 -2.66
CA PHE A 106 -18.76 -1.37 -2.19
C PHE A 106 -18.69 -1.38 -0.66
N ASP A 107 -18.24 -2.47 -0.07
CA ASP A 107 -18.10 -2.59 1.38
C ASP A 107 -16.67 -2.40 1.86
N PHE A 108 -15.72 -3.04 1.16
CA PHE A 108 -14.31 -3.01 1.52
C PHE A 108 -13.42 -2.76 0.31
N LEU A 109 -12.39 -1.96 0.52
CA LEU A 109 -11.22 -1.90 -0.34
C LEU A 109 -10.11 -2.76 0.28
N ILE A 110 -9.60 -3.70 -0.51
CA ILE A 110 -8.53 -4.62 -0.14
C ILE A 110 -7.34 -4.29 -1.05
N ASN A 111 -6.24 -3.80 -0.49
CA ASN A 111 -5.03 -3.55 -1.28
C ASN A 111 -4.19 -4.83 -1.43
N LEU A 112 -3.66 -5.00 -2.64
CA LEU A 112 -2.82 -6.10 -3.08
C LEU A 112 -1.76 -5.56 -4.06
N SER A 113 -0.76 -6.38 -4.38
CA SER A 113 0.26 -6.12 -5.40
C SER A 113 0.44 -7.28 -6.38
N ASP A 114 1.30 -7.05 -7.35
CA ASP A 114 1.88 -8.04 -8.26
C ASP A 114 2.82 -9.07 -7.59
N ALA A 115 2.79 -9.22 -6.27
CA ALA A 115 3.44 -10.31 -5.51
C ALA A 115 2.47 -11.06 -4.56
N ASP A 116 1.23 -10.62 -4.44
CA ASP A 116 0.24 -11.26 -3.57
C ASP A 116 -0.35 -12.51 -4.24
N LEU A 117 -0.73 -13.49 -3.43
CA LEU A 117 -1.51 -14.66 -3.86
C LEU A 117 -2.69 -14.85 -2.90
N ALA A 118 -3.78 -15.42 -3.39
CA ALA A 118 -4.92 -15.73 -2.54
C ALA A 118 -4.73 -17.08 -1.83
N LEU A 119 -4.83 -17.10 -0.49
CA LEU A 119 -4.86 -18.34 0.31
C LEU A 119 -6.27 -18.84 0.63
N ARG A 120 -7.29 -18.02 0.36
CA ARG A 120 -8.69 -18.32 0.61
C ARG A 120 -9.52 -18.06 -0.64
N THR A 121 -10.58 -18.84 -0.78
CA THR A 121 -11.54 -18.68 -1.87
C THR A 121 -12.40 -17.43 -1.65
N ASP A 122 -12.96 -16.88 -2.73
CA ASP A 122 -13.96 -15.81 -2.65
C ASP A 122 -15.13 -16.16 -1.71
N ALA A 123 -15.62 -17.40 -1.76
CA ALA A 123 -16.72 -17.85 -0.90
C ALA A 123 -16.38 -17.79 0.60
N GLU A 124 -15.17 -18.20 0.98
CA GLU A 124 -14.69 -18.09 2.36
C GLU A 124 -14.54 -16.63 2.79
N MET A 125 -13.97 -15.79 1.92
CA MET A 125 -13.80 -14.37 2.20
C MET A 125 -15.15 -13.68 2.37
N ARG A 126 -16.12 -13.89 1.47
CA ARG A 126 -17.46 -13.31 1.62
C ARG A 126 -18.14 -13.75 2.89
N SER A 127 -18.09 -15.05 3.22
CA SER A 127 -18.62 -15.58 4.48
C SER A 127 -18.01 -14.91 5.71
N PHE A 128 -16.71 -14.60 5.69
CA PHE A 128 -16.04 -13.92 6.79
C PHE A 128 -16.41 -12.43 6.88
N PHE A 129 -16.28 -11.69 5.77
CA PHE A 129 -16.43 -10.23 5.74
C PHE A 129 -17.88 -9.76 5.85
N ASN A 130 -18.88 -10.56 5.48
CA ASN A 130 -20.31 -10.26 5.68
C ASN A 130 -20.66 -9.91 7.13
N ARG A 131 -19.90 -10.40 8.11
CA ARG A 131 -20.16 -10.11 9.53
C ARG A 131 -19.48 -8.84 10.03
N LEU A 132 -18.75 -8.14 9.14
CA LEU A 132 -17.79 -7.10 9.50
C LEU A 132 -18.07 -5.75 8.82
N HIS A 133 -19.24 -5.55 8.19
CA HIS A 133 -19.57 -4.31 7.50
C HIS A 133 -19.23 -3.07 8.35
N GLY A 134 -18.55 -2.11 7.72
CA GLY A 134 -18.13 -0.86 8.38
C GLY A 134 -16.94 -0.98 9.33
N ARG A 135 -16.31 -2.17 9.47
CA ARG A 135 -15.16 -2.40 10.36
C ARG A 135 -13.89 -2.69 9.58
N SER A 136 -12.94 -1.75 9.61
CA SER A 136 -11.64 -1.93 8.97
C SER A 136 -10.75 -2.94 9.70
N MET A 137 -9.93 -3.65 8.92
CA MET A 137 -8.86 -4.54 9.35
C MET A 137 -7.52 -3.89 9.01
N ILE A 138 -6.92 -3.27 10.02
CA ILE A 138 -5.66 -2.55 9.90
C ILE A 138 -4.80 -3.03 11.06
N ASN A 139 -3.66 -3.63 10.75
CA ASN A 139 -2.69 -3.96 11.78
C ASN A 139 -2.01 -2.66 12.26
N VAL A 140 -2.00 -2.46 13.57
CA VAL A 140 -1.30 -1.40 14.30
C VAL A 140 -0.41 -2.08 15.32
N HIS A 141 0.89 -1.83 15.25
CA HIS A 141 1.86 -2.41 16.17
C HIS A 141 1.70 -1.83 17.58
N GLU A 142 1.81 -2.69 18.59
CA GLU A 142 1.98 -2.29 19.99
C GLU A 142 3.47 -2.30 20.32
N GLY A 143 4.16 -1.23 19.95
CA GLY A 143 5.62 -1.11 20.13
C GLY A 143 6.44 -1.70 18.97
N GLY A 144 7.72 -1.93 19.22
CA GLY A 144 8.66 -2.40 18.20
C GLY A 144 9.96 -2.89 18.81
N GLY A 145 10.67 -3.77 18.10
CA GLY A 145 12.02 -4.14 18.46
C GLY A 145 12.98 -2.94 18.40
N PRO A 146 14.21 -3.05 18.93
CA PRO A 146 15.18 -1.97 18.98
C PRO A 146 15.43 -1.30 17.61
N GLU A 147 15.49 -2.09 16.54
CA GLU A 147 15.69 -1.64 15.16
C GLU A 147 14.53 -0.76 14.66
N LEU A 148 13.27 -1.16 14.94
CA LEU A 148 12.10 -0.39 14.56
C LEU A 148 12.02 0.93 15.35
N ILE A 149 12.42 0.91 16.63
CA ILE A 149 12.50 2.13 17.46
C ILE A 149 13.56 3.09 16.89
N GLU A 150 14.73 2.58 16.50
CA GLU A 150 15.79 3.39 15.90
C GLU A 150 15.38 3.96 14.54
N ALA A 151 14.77 3.13 13.68
CA ALA A 151 14.23 3.57 12.40
C ALA A 151 13.18 4.68 12.57
N ASN A 152 12.22 4.51 13.49
CA ASN A 152 11.21 5.52 13.77
C ASN A 152 11.81 6.83 14.29
N LYS A 153 12.82 6.78 15.18
CA LYS A 153 13.54 7.99 15.63
C LYS A 153 14.13 8.77 14.45
N PHE A 154 14.71 8.06 13.48
CA PHE A 154 15.20 8.71 12.27
C PHE A 154 14.05 9.30 11.46
N ILE A 155 13.03 8.51 11.12
CA ILE A 155 11.92 8.94 10.26
C ILE A 155 11.21 10.15 10.88
N ASP A 156 11.01 10.15 12.20
CA ASP A 156 10.34 11.22 12.92
C ASP A 156 11.18 12.49 13.05
N ALA A 157 12.50 12.40 12.93
CA ALA A 157 13.39 13.56 13.02
C ALA A 157 13.61 14.27 11.68
N HIS A 158 13.29 13.63 10.54
CA HIS A 158 13.68 14.12 9.22
C HIS A 158 12.49 14.40 8.30
N THR A 159 12.66 15.41 7.45
CA THR A 159 11.76 15.71 6.33
C THR A 159 12.32 15.04 5.09
N ILE A 160 11.46 14.30 4.39
CA ILE A 160 11.84 13.48 3.24
C ILE A 160 11.13 14.05 2.01
N VAL A 161 11.86 14.19 0.91
CA VAL A 161 11.31 14.63 -0.37
C VAL A 161 11.50 13.49 -1.36
N GLU A 162 10.39 12.89 -1.80
CA GLU A 162 10.40 11.91 -2.87
C GLU A 162 10.88 12.56 -4.18
N CYS A 163 11.80 11.91 -4.88
CA CYS A 163 12.41 12.46 -6.10
C CYS A 163 12.20 11.49 -7.28
N GLY A 164 11.13 11.74 -8.02
CA GLY A 164 10.91 11.16 -9.35
C GLY A 164 10.88 9.64 -9.39
N GLY A 165 10.45 8.92 -8.34
CA GLY A 165 10.31 7.47 -8.40
C GLY A 165 11.58 6.65 -8.42
N TYR A 166 12.74 7.28 -8.19
CA TYR A 166 14.05 6.62 -8.20
C TYR A 166 14.96 7.02 -7.02
N GLY A 167 14.43 7.67 -5.98
CA GLY A 167 15.22 8.12 -4.85
C GLY A 167 14.50 9.16 -4.00
N PHE A 168 15.22 9.69 -3.02
CA PHE A 168 14.69 10.72 -2.12
C PHE A 168 15.79 11.62 -1.57
N VAL A 169 15.39 12.80 -1.13
CA VAL A 169 16.25 13.76 -0.44
C VAL A 169 15.86 13.82 1.03
N VAL A 170 16.86 13.68 1.91
CA VAL A 170 16.74 14.01 3.33
C VAL A 170 17.08 15.49 3.50
N ALA A 171 16.07 16.29 3.83
CA ALA A 171 16.23 17.73 3.98
C ALA A 171 16.92 18.08 5.32
N ASN A 172 17.70 19.16 5.32
CA ASN A 172 18.42 19.73 6.47
C ASN A 172 19.34 18.75 7.19
N LYS A 173 20.00 17.89 6.42
CA LYS A 173 20.95 16.92 6.95
C LYS A 173 22.17 16.81 6.05
N THR A 174 23.32 16.54 6.66
CA THR A 174 24.56 16.15 5.97
C THR A 174 24.80 14.65 6.16
N ALA A 175 25.42 14.01 5.16
CA ALA A 175 25.47 12.55 4.95
C ALA A 175 26.17 11.70 6.04
N GLN A 176 26.48 12.25 7.21
CA GLN A 176 27.48 11.66 8.10
C GLN A 176 27.04 10.43 8.89
N THR A 177 25.74 10.12 9.02
CA THR A 177 25.27 8.86 9.63
C THR A 177 23.85 8.55 9.19
N PHE A 178 23.68 7.70 8.17
CA PHE A 178 22.40 7.06 7.91
C PHE A 178 22.54 5.53 7.97
N PRO A 179 22.12 4.89 9.07
CA PRO A 179 22.32 3.45 9.26
C PRO A 179 21.39 2.57 8.40
N MET A 180 20.42 3.13 7.66
CA MET A 180 19.48 2.32 6.85
C MET A 180 19.84 2.17 5.37
N THR A 181 20.94 2.74 4.86
CA THR A 181 21.38 2.46 3.47
C THR A 181 22.28 1.23 3.36
N ALA A 182 22.93 0.81 4.46
CA ALA A 182 23.72 -0.42 4.49
C ALA A 182 22.83 -1.61 4.86
N GLY A 183 22.21 -2.23 3.85
CA GLY A 183 21.54 -3.52 3.97
C GLY A 183 20.03 -3.49 4.23
N CYS A 184 19.47 -2.42 4.81
CA CYS A 184 18.01 -2.33 5.00
C CYS A 184 17.29 -2.09 3.66
N CYS A 185 16.03 -2.53 3.57
CA CYS A 185 15.16 -2.44 2.39
C CYS A 185 15.10 -1.04 1.77
N VAL A 186 15.26 0.02 2.60
CA VAL A 186 15.26 1.43 2.19
C VAL A 186 16.43 1.78 1.26
N GLY A 187 17.58 1.12 1.38
CA GLY A 187 18.70 1.29 0.44
C GLY A 187 18.39 0.86 -0.99
N ARG A 188 17.29 0.11 -1.20
CA ARG A 188 16.80 -0.29 -2.54
C ARG A 188 15.72 0.65 -3.10
N SER A 189 15.34 1.69 -2.35
CA SER A 189 14.45 2.79 -2.80
C SER A 189 15.14 3.76 -3.78
N GLY A 190 16.32 3.40 -4.29
CA GLY A 190 17.18 4.33 -5.03
C GLY A 190 18.03 5.23 -4.13
N PRO A 191 18.89 6.09 -4.71
CA PRO A 191 19.76 6.98 -3.96
C PRO A 191 19.04 7.85 -2.94
N ALA A 192 19.60 7.89 -1.73
CA ALA A 192 19.32 8.90 -0.73
C ALA A 192 20.32 10.05 -0.89
N ALA A 193 19.82 11.24 -1.23
CA ALA A 193 20.61 12.46 -1.24
C ALA A 193 20.37 13.27 0.04
N PHE A 194 21.33 14.11 0.39
CA PHE A 194 21.29 14.94 1.59
C PHE A 194 21.47 16.38 1.16
N ALA A 195 20.56 17.26 1.56
CA ALA A 195 20.60 18.65 1.16
C ALA A 195 20.11 19.57 2.27
N GLU A 196 20.74 20.73 2.43
CA GLU A 196 20.21 21.82 3.24
C GLU A 196 19.10 22.51 2.42
N LEU A 197 17.85 22.32 2.86
CA LEU A 197 16.67 22.84 2.18
C LEU A 197 15.80 23.53 3.24
N PRO A 198 15.23 24.72 3.02
CA PRO A 198 14.42 25.44 4.01
C PRO A 198 13.02 24.82 4.21
N LEU A 199 12.96 23.51 4.43
CA LEU A 199 11.77 22.71 4.67
C LEU A 199 11.77 22.26 6.13
N SER A 200 10.81 22.78 6.89
CA SER A 200 10.52 22.29 8.23
C SER A 200 9.62 21.04 8.18
N LYS A 201 9.59 20.30 9.28
CA LYS A 201 8.62 19.23 9.48
C LYS A 201 7.22 19.82 9.51
N HIS A 202 6.24 19.08 8.99
CA HIS A 202 4.85 19.54 9.02
C HIS A 202 4.40 19.74 10.49
N PRO A 203 3.78 20.87 10.86
CA PRO A 203 3.49 21.22 12.25
C PRO A 203 2.70 20.16 13.02
N VAL A 204 1.75 19.51 12.35
CA VAL A 204 0.92 18.44 12.93
C VAL A 204 1.78 17.27 13.46
N LEU A 205 2.90 16.96 12.82
CA LEU A 205 3.77 15.85 13.24
C LEU A 205 4.55 16.11 14.53
N HIS A 206 4.46 17.31 15.12
CA HIS A 206 5.04 17.59 16.44
C HIS A 206 4.11 17.20 17.59
N THR A 207 2.80 17.11 17.34
CA THR A 207 1.79 16.84 18.36
C THR A 207 1.01 15.54 18.10
N LEU A 208 1.01 15.09 16.84
CA LEU A 208 0.37 13.85 16.43
C LEU A 208 1.18 12.63 16.88
N ALA A 209 0.55 11.75 17.67
CA ALA A 209 1.10 10.43 17.94
C ALA A 209 1.05 9.58 16.68
N ILE A 210 2.22 9.19 16.15
CA ILE A 210 2.32 8.35 14.96
C ILE A 210 2.15 6.88 15.36
N HIS A 211 1.30 6.20 14.60
CA HIS A 211 1.08 4.76 14.73
C HIS A 211 1.62 4.06 13.49
N THR A 212 2.27 2.92 13.67
CA THR A 212 2.84 2.11 12.58
C THR A 212 2.21 0.73 12.54
N GLY A 213 2.33 0.04 11.41
CA GLY A 213 1.69 -1.25 11.17
C GLY A 213 1.96 -1.79 9.77
N SER A 214 1.23 -2.82 9.36
CA SER A 214 1.38 -3.38 8.02
C SER A 214 0.80 -2.46 6.94
N GLN A 215 1.50 -2.30 5.81
CA GLN A 215 0.98 -1.62 4.62
C GLN A 215 -0.24 -2.31 3.99
N TRP A 216 -0.44 -3.60 4.27
CA TRP A 216 -1.56 -4.38 3.77
C TRP A 216 -2.75 -4.22 4.69
N VAL A 217 -3.88 -3.79 4.13
CA VAL A 217 -5.08 -3.43 4.86
C VAL A 217 -6.33 -3.93 4.14
N SER A 218 -7.42 -4.01 4.87
CA SER A 218 -8.76 -4.17 4.29
C SER A 218 -9.66 -3.16 4.97
N ILE A 219 -9.97 -2.07 4.27
CA ILE A 219 -10.60 -0.89 4.85
C ILE A 219 -12.04 -0.77 4.38
N ALA A 220 -12.95 -0.47 5.30
CA ALA A 220 -14.36 -0.31 4.99
C ALA A 220 -14.61 1.02 4.26
N ARG A 221 -15.66 1.08 3.41
CA ARG A 221 -16.01 2.28 2.61
C ARG A 221 -16.11 3.56 3.43
N ASN A 222 -16.75 3.50 4.59
CA ASN A 222 -16.87 4.64 5.52
C ASN A 222 -15.51 5.18 5.99
N PHE A 223 -14.52 4.31 6.16
CA PHE A 223 -13.16 4.72 6.49
C PHE A 223 -12.40 5.24 5.27
N CYS A 224 -12.64 4.69 4.07
CA CYS A 224 -12.14 5.28 2.82
C CYS A 224 -12.61 6.73 2.64
N GLU A 225 -13.89 7.02 2.90
CA GLU A 225 -14.44 8.38 2.90
C GLU A 225 -13.75 9.27 3.93
N HIS A 226 -13.49 8.73 5.13
CA HIS A 226 -12.79 9.46 6.17
C HIS A 226 -11.34 9.81 5.80
N LEU A 227 -10.63 8.93 5.08
CA LEU A 227 -9.26 9.20 4.63
C LEU A 227 -9.17 10.41 3.69
N LEU A 228 -10.22 10.71 2.91
CA LEU A 228 -10.25 11.84 1.99
C LEU A 228 -10.97 13.07 2.53
N HIS A 229 -12.04 12.87 3.32
CA HIS A 229 -12.98 13.92 3.69
C HIS A 229 -13.16 14.08 5.21
N GLY A 230 -12.48 13.24 6.00
CA GLY A 230 -12.54 13.31 7.45
C GLY A 230 -11.94 14.59 8.03
N PRO A 231 -12.30 14.93 9.28
CA PRO A 231 -11.62 15.99 10.02
C PRO A 231 -10.11 15.73 10.04
N HIS A 232 -9.33 16.70 9.55
CA HIS A 232 -7.87 16.65 9.42
C HIS A 232 -7.30 15.78 8.29
N ALA A 233 -8.12 15.21 7.38
CA ALA A 233 -7.63 14.41 6.25
C ALA A 233 -6.52 15.12 5.44
N HIS A 234 -6.77 16.38 5.02
CA HIS A 234 -5.76 17.18 4.29
C HIS A 234 -4.48 17.43 5.09
N ALA A 235 -4.60 17.66 6.40
CA ALA A 235 -3.45 17.91 7.26
C ALA A 235 -2.61 16.64 7.46
N LEU A 236 -3.25 15.47 7.56
CA LEU A 236 -2.57 14.17 7.60
C LEU A 236 -1.90 13.85 6.26
N ILE A 237 -2.60 14.05 5.14
CA ILE A 237 -2.04 13.85 3.79
C ILE A 237 -0.78 14.71 3.61
N SER A 238 -0.88 16.01 3.85
CA SER A 238 0.25 16.94 3.71
C SER A 238 1.42 16.61 4.66
N ALA A 239 1.12 16.09 5.84
CA ALA A 239 2.13 15.66 6.78
C ALA A 239 2.89 14.40 6.31
N PHE A 240 2.16 13.40 5.80
CA PHE A 240 2.74 12.13 5.38
C PHE A 240 3.37 12.15 3.98
N GLU A 241 3.03 13.14 3.15
CA GLU A 241 3.67 13.42 1.86
C GLU A 241 5.20 13.57 1.97
N ARG A 242 5.70 14.03 3.12
CA ARG A 242 7.13 14.28 3.37
C ARG A 242 7.71 13.34 4.42
N ARG A 243 7.13 12.15 4.58
CA ARG A 243 7.56 11.12 5.51
C ARG A 243 8.12 9.91 4.75
N LEU A 244 9.18 9.30 5.29
CA LEU A 244 9.68 7.99 4.85
C LEU A 244 8.81 6.86 5.41
N VAL A 245 8.54 5.85 4.58
CA VAL A 245 7.68 4.69 4.87
C VAL A 245 6.29 5.13 5.37
N PRO A 246 5.58 6.00 4.63
CA PRO A 246 4.25 6.44 5.03
C PRO A 246 3.18 5.35 4.83
N ASP A 247 3.43 4.38 3.95
CA ASP A 247 2.55 3.25 3.67
C ASP A 247 2.32 2.34 4.88
N GLU A 248 3.26 2.29 5.82
CA GLU A 248 3.16 1.54 7.08
C GLU A 248 2.77 2.41 8.28
N ALA A 249 2.37 3.67 8.06
CA ALA A 249 2.03 4.57 9.16
C ALA A 249 0.82 5.48 8.93
N PHE A 250 0.50 5.84 7.67
CA PHE A 250 -0.56 6.79 7.34
C PHE A 250 -1.94 6.26 7.74
N VAL A 251 -2.29 5.06 7.28
CA VAL A 251 -3.62 4.46 7.52
C VAL A 251 -3.81 4.15 9.01
N GLN A 252 -2.76 3.69 9.67
CA GLN A 252 -2.71 3.38 11.10
C GLN A 252 -2.91 4.65 11.92
N THR A 253 -2.18 5.72 11.60
CA THR A 253 -2.32 6.99 12.29
C THR A 253 -3.70 7.58 12.05
N ALA A 254 -4.21 7.56 10.80
CA ALA A 254 -5.55 8.04 10.50
C ALA A 254 -6.64 7.29 11.27
N VAL A 255 -6.58 5.95 11.34
CA VAL A 255 -7.62 5.18 12.06
C VAL A 255 -7.56 5.44 13.57
N MET A 256 -6.35 5.51 14.14
CA MET A 256 -6.14 5.69 15.58
C MET A 256 -6.52 7.08 16.08
N HIS A 257 -6.52 8.09 15.22
CA HIS A 257 -6.97 9.47 15.50
C HIS A 257 -8.39 9.75 14.99
N SER A 258 -9.18 8.71 14.75
CA SER A 258 -10.56 8.82 14.28
C SER A 258 -11.55 8.04 15.17
N PRO A 259 -12.86 8.28 15.06
CA PRO A 259 -13.87 7.45 15.74
C PRO A 259 -13.78 5.95 15.37
N TYR A 260 -13.23 5.62 14.20
CA TYR A 260 -13.11 4.25 13.71
C TYR A 260 -12.13 3.38 14.53
N LYS A 261 -11.30 3.99 15.38
CA LYS A 261 -10.48 3.26 16.36
C LYS A 261 -11.31 2.29 17.22
N GLN A 262 -12.56 2.63 17.53
CA GLN A 262 -13.41 1.83 18.42
C GLN A 262 -13.89 0.52 17.77
N THR A 263 -14.00 0.49 16.45
CA THR A 263 -14.51 -0.67 15.69
C THR A 263 -13.41 -1.42 14.94
N LEU A 264 -12.18 -0.90 14.97
CA LEU A 264 -10.99 -1.45 14.33
C LEU A 264 -10.75 -2.90 14.76
N LEU A 265 -10.52 -3.75 13.76
CA LEU A 265 -9.92 -5.06 13.95
C LEU A 265 -8.42 -4.93 13.77
N ASN A 266 -7.66 -5.06 14.87
CA ASN A 266 -6.20 -4.94 14.84
C ASN A 266 -5.53 -6.20 14.26
N HIS A 267 -5.75 -6.44 12.97
CA HIS A 267 -5.20 -7.56 12.20
C HIS A 267 -5.28 -7.19 10.71
N ASN A 268 -4.31 -7.62 9.89
CA ASN A 268 -4.29 -7.32 8.45
C ASN A 268 -4.83 -8.45 7.57
N MET A 269 -5.05 -9.65 8.14
CA MET A 269 -5.49 -10.85 7.42
C MET A 269 -4.54 -11.22 6.27
N ARG A 270 -3.23 -11.10 6.50
CA ARG A 270 -2.18 -11.50 5.57
C ARG A 270 -1.24 -12.50 6.23
N TRP A 271 -0.81 -13.49 5.46
CA TRP A 271 0.35 -14.28 5.83
C TRP A 271 1.57 -13.68 5.15
N ILE A 272 2.42 -13.02 5.93
CA ILE A 272 3.61 -12.36 5.41
C ILE A 272 4.82 -13.21 5.79
N TYR A 273 5.48 -13.77 4.79
CA TYR A 273 6.74 -14.46 4.98
C TYR A 273 7.87 -13.45 5.12
N TRP A 274 8.43 -13.43 6.32
CA TRP A 274 9.54 -12.58 6.69
C TRP A 274 10.84 -13.40 6.76
N PRO A 275 11.78 -13.23 5.83
CA PRO A 275 12.94 -14.12 5.75
C PRO A 275 13.90 -14.05 6.95
N HIS A 276 13.84 -13.00 7.77
CA HIS A 276 14.59 -12.94 9.01
C HIS A 276 14.17 -14.03 10.02
N GLN A 277 13.02 -14.66 9.81
CA GLN A 277 12.56 -15.82 10.59
C GLN A 277 13.39 -17.08 10.30
N ASP A 278 14.07 -17.13 9.14
CA ASP A 278 14.88 -18.29 8.72
C ASP A 278 16.40 -18.01 8.78
N GLY A 279 16.82 -16.92 9.43
CA GLY A 279 18.22 -16.52 9.57
C GLY A 279 18.47 -15.06 9.19
N ASN A 280 19.67 -14.74 8.69
CA ASN A 280 20.02 -13.39 8.31
C ASN A 280 19.25 -12.96 7.03
N ALA A 281 18.39 -11.94 7.15
CA ALA A 281 17.62 -11.44 6.01
C ALA A 281 18.52 -10.93 4.87
N HIS A 282 19.66 -10.31 5.17
CA HIS A 282 20.60 -9.87 4.13
C HIS A 282 21.12 -11.06 3.32
N GLU A 283 21.55 -12.12 4.01
CA GLU A 283 22.01 -13.35 3.35
C GLU A 283 20.91 -14.02 2.53
N TYR A 284 19.67 -14.04 3.03
CA TYR A 284 18.53 -14.53 2.28
C TYR A 284 18.34 -13.74 0.98
N TRP A 285 18.31 -12.41 1.08
CA TRP A 285 18.06 -11.54 -0.08
C TRP A 285 19.21 -11.54 -1.08
N ASP A 286 20.47 -11.67 -0.61
CA ASP A 286 21.64 -11.81 -1.47
C ASP A 286 21.61 -13.13 -2.24
N ARG A 287 21.19 -14.22 -1.58
CA ARG A 287 21.03 -15.54 -2.19
C ARG A 287 19.92 -15.59 -3.23
N VAL A 288 18.77 -14.98 -2.95
CA VAL A 288 17.59 -15.02 -3.85
C VAL A 288 17.73 -14.03 -5.01
N GLY A 289 18.50 -12.93 -4.84
CA GLY A 289 18.64 -11.85 -5.82
C GLY A 289 19.76 -12.01 -6.85
N ALA A 290 20.31 -13.21 -7.07
CA ALA A 290 21.37 -13.49 -8.05
C ALA A 290 22.55 -12.48 -8.01
N GLY A 291 23.10 -12.19 -6.83
CA GLY A 291 24.20 -11.22 -6.69
C GLY A 291 23.75 -9.77 -6.45
N GLY A 292 22.59 -9.58 -5.83
CA GLY A 292 22.24 -8.35 -5.12
C GLY A 292 21.59 -7.24 -5.95
N ARG A 293 21.37 -7.40 -7.26
CA ARG A 293 20.85 -6.32 -8.13
C ARG A 293 19.51 -6.59 -8.83
N ASP A 294 19.05 -7.83 -8.91
CA ASP A 294 17.89 -8.18 -9.75
C ASP A 294 16.58 -8.41 -8.98
N PHE A 295 16.60 -8.41 -7.64
CA PHE A 295 15.38 -8.58 -6.85
C PHE A 295 14.75 -7.23 -6.45
N VAL A 296 13.61 -6.93 -7.08
CA VAL A 296 12.72 -5.80 -6.76
C VAL A 296 11.53 -6.34 -5.96
N GLY A 297 11.68 -6.55 -4.65
CA GLY A 297 10.60 -7.04 -3.81
C GLY A 297 10.80 -6.83 -2.31
N GLY A 298 9.69 -6.75 -1.59
CA GLY A 298 9.61 -6.80 -0.12
C GLY A 298 9.34 -8.23 0.35
N PRO A 299 8.84 -8.43 1.59
CA PRO A 299 8.44 -9.76 2.07
C PRO A 299 7.41 -10.39 1.11
N LYS A 300 7.36 -11.73 1.06
CA LYS A 300 6.33 -12.40 0.26
C LYS A 300 5.03 -12.36 1.04
N VAL A 301 3.97 -11.95 0.37
CA VAL A 301 2.63 -11.81 0.97
C VAL A 301 1.73 -12.84 0.31
N LEU A 302 1.11 -13.67 1.12
CA LEU A 302 0.07 -14.62 0.74
C LEU A 302 -1.21 -14.31 1.53
#